data_AF-A0A261KM42-F1
#
_entry.id   AF-A0A261KM42-F1
#
_cell.length_a   1.000
_cell.length_b   1.000
_cell.length_c   1.000
_cell.angle_alpha   90.00
_cell.angle_beta   90.00
_cell.angle_gamma   90.00
#
_symmetry.space_group_name_H-M   'P 1'
#
loop_
_entity.id
_entity.type
_entity.pdbx_description
1 polymer ?
#
loop_
_entity_poly.entity_id
_entity_poly.type
_entity_poly.pdbx_seq_one_letter_code
_entity_poly.pdbx_strand_id
1 'polypeptide(L)'
;MNTIQFNPTNTELTPDIDYCKFGPISLVVIQPTSFCNLDCDYCYLPHRQLKNRLSLDLIEPIFQRIYTSNFLGCDFTVCWHAGEPLAVPISFYESAFEIINLADKKI
;
A
#
# COMPACT_ATOMS: atom_id res chain seq x y z
N MET A 1 5.91 1.00 38.21
CA MET A 1 6.73 0.82 36.99
C MET A 1 6.98 -0.67 36.85
N ASN A 2 6.17 -1.37 36.06
CA ASN A 2 6.37 -2.80 35.82
C ASN A 2 6.73 -2.99 34.36
N THR A 3 8.01 -3.26 34.14
CA THR A 3 8.57 -3.74 32.88
C THR A 3 8.05 -5.16 32.67
N ILE A 4 7.26 -5.36 31.61
CA ILE A 4 6.88 -6.70 31.17
C ILE A 4 8.10 -7.28 30.44
N GLN A 5 8.75 -8.27 31.04
CA GLN A 5 9.73 -9.12 30.37
C GLN A 5 9.00 -10.23 29.62
N PHE A 6 9.28 -10.35 28.33
CA PHE A 6 8.79 -11.43 27.49
C PHE A 6 9.59 -12.71 27.80
N ASN A 7 8.92 -13.77 28.26
CA ASN A 7 9.55 -15.04 28.62
C ASN A 7 9.16 -16.11 27.59
N PRO A 8 10.09 -16.75 26.87
CA PRO A 8 9.80 -17.47 25.62
C PRO A 8 9.35 -18.94 25.78
N THR A 9 8.85 -19.37 26.94
CA THR A 9 8.68 -20.81 27.25
C THR A 9 7.25 -21.36 27.29
N ASN A 10 6.28 -20.74 26.61
CA ASN A 10 4.97 -21.38 26.38
C ASN A 10 4.81 -21.78 24.90
N THR A 11 5.37 -22.94 24.59
CA THR A 11 5.17 -23.73 23.36
C THR A 11 3.75 -24.32 23.33
N GLU A 12 2.77 -23.53 22.91
CA GLU A 12 1.63 -24.07 22.15
C GLU A 12 1.93 -23.83 20.67
N LEU A 13 2.15 -24.92 19.94
CA LEU A 13 2.58 -24.97 18.55
C LEU A 13 1.54 -24.33 17.62
N THR A 14 1.64 -23.02 17.40
CA THR A 14 1.26 -22.47 16.10
C THR A 14 2.20 -23.12 15.08
N PRO A 15 1.71 -23.70 13.97
CA PRO A 15 2.60 -24.29 12.98
C PRO A 15 3.68 -23.26 12.62
N ASP A 16 4.95 -23.68 12.54
CA ASP A 16 6.07 -22.83 12.09
C ASP A 16 5.73 -22.30 10.69
N ILE A 17 5.08 -21.15 10.63
CA ILE A 17 4.79 -20.46 9.38
C ILE A 17 6.13 -19.93 8.89
N ASP A 18 6.69 -20.60 7.89
CA ASP A 18 7.81 -20.08 7.13
C ASP A 18 7.38 -18.81 6.39
N TYR A 19 7.56 -17.67 7.04
CA TYR A 19 7.19 -16.34 6.52
C TYR A 19 7.88 -16.04 5.17
N CYS A 20 9.00 -16.70 4.85
CA CYS A 20 9.67 -16.58 3.56
C CYS A 20 8.80 -17.10 2.39
N LYS A 21 7.74 -17.89 2.66
CA LYS A 21 6.77 -18.33 1.63
C LYS A 21 5.69 -17.30 1.29
N PHE A 22 5.57 -16.23 2.06
CA PHE A 22 4.49 -15.23 1.92
C PHE A 22 4.97 -13.85 1.49
N GLY A 23 6.26 -13.73 1.12
CA GLY A 23 6.87 -12.52 0.63
C GLY A 23 8.04 -12.80 -0.32
N PRO A 24 8.83 -11.78 -0.68
CA PRO A 24 8.62 -10.37 -0.31
C PRO A 24 7.42 -9.75 -1.04
N ILE A 25 6.93 -8.63 -0.51
CA ILE A 25 6.01 -7.75 -1.24
C ILE A 25 6.74 -7.31 -2.52
N SER A 26 6.22 -7.69 -3.68
CA SER A 26 6.79 -7.33 -4.98
C SER A 26 5.96 -6.28 -5.73
N LEU A 27 4.66 -6.19 -5.43
CA LEU A 27 3.73 -5.28 -6.10
C LEU A 27 2.72 -4.71 -5.10
N VAL A 28 2.60 -3.38 -5.10
CA VAL A 28 1.57 -2.64 -4.39
C VAL A 28 0.70 -1.95 -5.43
N VAL A 29 -0.56 -2.38 -5.53
CA VAL A 29 -1.54 -1.76 -6.41
C VAL A 29 -2.32 -0.69 -5.64
N ILE A 30 -2.26 0.55 -6.09
CA ILE A 30 -2.93 1.69 -5.47
C ILE A 30 -3.99 2.23 -6.42
N GLN A 31 -5.21 2.40 -5.92
CA GLN A 31 -6.30 3.06 -6.64
C GLN A 31 -6.30 4.57 -6.35
N PRO A 32 -5.80 5.43 -7.26
CA PRO A 32 -5.74 6.86 -7.01
C PRO A 32 -7.13 7.51 -7.17
N THR A 33 -8.03 6.91 -7.94
CA THR A 33 -9.40 7.36 -8.13
C THR A 33 -10.34 6.21 -8.48
N SER A 34 -11.63 6.34 -8.16
CA SER A 34 -12.67 5.47 -8.74
C SER A 34 -13.11 5.93 -10.13
N PHE A 35 -12.84 7.18 -10.52
CA PHE A 35 -13.35 7.76 -11.75
C PHE A 35 -12.66 7.21 -12.99
N CYS A 36 -13.42 6.88 -14.02
CA CYS A 36 -12.93 6.63 -15.37
C CYS A 36 -13.68 7.50 -16.38
N ASN A 37 -12.98 8.06 -17.37
CA ASN A 37 -13.58 8.84 -18.45
C ASN A 37 -14.21 7.97 -19.55
N LEU A 38 -14.05 6.65 -19.47
CA LEU A 38 -14.69 5.67 -20.34
C LEU A 38 -15.81 4.94 -19.59
N ASP A 39 -16.77 4.40 -20.34
CA ASP A 39 -17.92 3.67 -19.80
C ASP A 39 -17.97 2.23 -20.33
N CYS A 40 -16.90 1.47 -20.15
CA CYS A 40 -16.79 0.12 -20.70
C CYS A 40 -17.82 -0.85 -20.08
N ASP A 41 -18.59 -1.56 -20.91
CA ASP A 41 -19.62 -2.52 -20.49
C ASP A 41 -19.07 -3.70 -19.68
N TYR A 42 -17.80 -4.04 -19.87
CA TYR A 42 -17.10 -5.12 -19.18
C TYR A 42 -16.23 -4.63 -18.01
N CYS A 43 -16.37 -3.36 -17.59
CA CYS A 43 -15.58 -2.81 -16.49
C CYS A 43 -15.98 -3.45 -15.15
N TYR A 44 -15.01 -4.09 -14.48
CA TYR A 44 -15.25 -4.73 -13.18
C TYR A 44 -15.43 -3.72 -12.03
N LEU A 45 -15.00 -2.47 -12.20
CA LEU A 45 -14.98 -1.48 -11.13
C LEU A 45 -16.37 -0.83 -10.96
N PRO A 46 -17.05 -1.02 -9.81
CA PRO A 46 -18.32 -0.37 -9.54
C PRO A 46 -18.14 1.13 -9.32
N HIS A 47 -19.23 1.90 -9.49
CA HIS A 47 -19.27 3.34 -9.20
C HIS A 47 -18.20 4.19 -9.92
N ARG A 48 -17.80 3.77 -11.14
CA ARG A 48 -16.76 4.42 -11.97
C ARG A 48 -17.01 5.88 -12.39
N GLN A 49 -18.20 6.40 -12.11
CA GLN A 49 -18.56 7.80 -12.37
C GLN A 49 -18.27 8.71 -11.16
N LEU A 50 -17.96 8.14 -9.99
CA LEU A 50 -17.60 8.91 -8.80
C LEU A 50 -16.17 9.43 -8.90
N LYS A 51 -15.99 10.74 -8.72
CA LYS A 51 -14.70 11.44 -8.74
C LYS A 51 -13.96 11.41 -7.40
N ASN A 52 -14.10 10.31 -6.66
CA ASN A 52 -13.37 10.11 -5.42
C ASN A 52 -11.89 9.98 -5.75
N ARG A 53 -11.04 10.65 -4.98
CA ARG A 53 -9.57 10.54 -5.08
C ARG A 53 -9.02 10.05 -3.75
N LEU A 54 -7.97 9.24 -3.82
CA LEU A 54 -7.18 8.89 -2.64
C LEU A 54 -6.70 10.18 -1.97
N SER A 55 -6.87 10.29 -0.65
CA SER A 55 -6.33 11.43 0.10
C SER A 55 -4.81 11.35 0.13
N LEU A 56 -4.11 12.47 -0.10
CA LEU A 56 -2.65 12.53 0.04
C LEU A 56 -2.19 12.20 1.47
N ASP A 57 -3.01 12.51 2.48
CA ASP A 57 -2.73 12.19 3.88
C ASP A 57 -2.64 10.66 4.16
N LEU A 58 -3.15 9.83 3.23
CA LEU A 58 -3.05 8.38 3.33
C LEU A 58 -1.78 7.81 2.70
N ILE A 59 -1.03 8.58 1.91
CA ILE A 59 0.18 8.08 1.25
C ILE A 59 1.23 7.70 2.28
N GLU A 60 1.59 8.60 3.20
CA GLU A 60 2.57 8.30 4.26
C GLU A 60 2.21 7.05 5.08
N PRO A 61 1.00 6.91 5.68
CA PRO A 61 0.69 5.75 6.49
C PRO A 61 0.65 4.43 5.70
N ILE A 62 0.26 4.46 4.42
CA ILE A 62 0.34 3.27 3.55
C ILE A 62 1.79 2.82 3.41
N PHE A 63 2.69 3.73 3.04
CA PHE A 63 4.10 3.39 2.81
C PHE A 63 4.85 3.07 4.10
N GLN A 64 4.57 3.77 5.20
CA GLN A 64 5.10 3.39 6.52
C GLN A 64 4.72 1.97 6.92
N ARG A 65 3.48 1.54 6.61
CA ARG A 65 3.05 0.16 6.89
C ARG A 65 3.75 -0.87 6.01
N ILE A 66 4.02 -0.54 4.75
CA ILE A 66 4.77 -1.41 3.82
C ILE A 66 6.21 -1.54 4.30
N TYR A 67 6.88 -0.44 4.59
CA TYR A 67 8.28 -0.45 4.93
C TYR A 67 8.59 -1.06 6.30
N THR A 68 7.65 -0.97 7.25
CA THR A 68 7.78 -1.64 8.57
C THR A 68 7.28 -3.08 8.57
N SER A 69 6.88 -3.62 7.41
CA SER A 69 6.42 -4.99 7.26
C SER A 69 7.59 -5.97 7.29
N ASN A 70 7.38 -7.13 7.94
CA ASN A 70 8.31 -8.28 7.86
C ASN A 70 8.43 -8.88 6.43
N PHE A 71 7.62 -8.40 5.48
CA PHE A 71 7.62 -8.85 4.09
C PHE A 71 8.31 -7.86 3.13
N LEU A 72 8.98 -6.81 3.65
CA LEU A 72 9.74 -5.89 2.79
C LEU A 72 10.96 -6.61 2.18
N GLY A 73 11.09 -6.51 0.85
CA GLY A 73 12.26 -6.96 0.10
C GLY A 73 13.25 -5.83 -0.22
N CYS A 74 14.19 -6.06 -1.14
CA CYS A 74 15.12 -5.02 -1.61
C CYS A 74 14.41 -3.94 -2.43
N ASP A 75 13.37 -4.31 -3.16
CA ASP A 75 12.54 -3.43 -3.96
C ASP A 75 11.11 -3.97 -4.06
N PHE A 76 10.21 -3.10 -4.51
CA PHE A 76 8.86 -3.47 -4.94
C PHE A 76 8.35 -2.45 -5.96
N THR A 77 7.33 -2.83 -6.72
CA THR A 77 6.70 -1.97 -7.71
C THR A 77 5.42 -1.36 -7.16
N VAL A 78 5.21 -0.06 -7.41
CA VAL A 78 3.91 0.60 -7.19
C VAL A 78 3.18 0.71 -8.52
N CYS A 79 1.99 0.10 -8.61
CA CYS A 79 1.13 0.20 -9.78
C CYS A 79 -0.08 1.07 -9.45
N TRP A 80 -0.17 2.23 -10.10
CA TRP A 80 -1.36 3.08 -10.06
C TRP A 80 -2.42 2.52 -11.00
N HIS A 81 -3.48 1.96 -10.46
CA HIS A 81 -4.48 1.19 -11.22
C HIS A 81 -5.91 1.54 -10.80
N ALA A 82 -6.90 0.98 -11.50
CA ALA A 82 -8.33 1.22 -11.32
C ALA A 82 -8.78 2.67 -11.61
N GLY A 83 -10.04 2.80 -12.03
CA GLY A 83 -10.53 4.02 -12.66
C GLY A 83 -9.76 4.31 -13.95
N GLU A 84 -9.56 5.59 -14.23
CA GLU A 84 -8.56 6.11 -15.16
C GLU A 84 -7.49 6.83 -14.33
N PRO A 85 -6.34 6.19 -14.03
CA PRO A 85 -5.28 6.80 -13.23
C PRO A 85 -4.83 8.17 -13.80
N LEU A 86 -4.76 8.32 -15.12
CA LEU A 86 -4.30 9.57 -15.74
C LEU A 86 -5.37 10.67 -15.76
N ALA A 87 -6.59 10.40 -15.29
CA ALA A 87 -7.61 11.42 -15.04
C ALA A 87 -7.36 12.18 -13.71
N VAL A 88 -6.42 11.72 -12.89
CA VAL A 88 -5.96 12.43 -11.68
C VAL A 88 -4.90 13.47 -12.08
N PRO A 89 -4.95 14.71 -11.54
CA PRO A 89 -3.99 15.75 -11.92
C PRO A 89 -2.53 15.34 -11.66
N ILE A 90 -1.61 15.80 -12.52
CA ILE A 90 -0.16 15.58 -12.38
C ILE A 90 0.34 15.99 -10.99
N SER A 91 -0.14 17.11 -10.46
CA SER A 91 0.24 17.63 -9.15
C SER A 91 -0.04 16.67 -8.00
N PHE A 92 -1.05 15.80 -8.13
CA PHE A 92 -1.30 14.76 -7.13
C PHE A 92 -0.15 13.74 -7.11
N TYR A 93 0.31 13.30 -8.27
CA TYR A 93 1.40 12.33 -8.38
C TYR A 93 2.72 12.94 -7.93
N GLU A 94 2.99 14.20 -8.27
CA GLU A 94 4.16 14.93 -7.77
C GLU A 94 4.18 14.94 -6.23
N SER A 95 3.08 15.35 -5.59
CA SER A 95 2.97 15.33 -4.13
C SER A 95 3.07 13.91 -3.55
N ALA A 96 2.41 12.92 -4.16
CA ALA A 96 2.47 11.54 -3.69
C ALA A 96 3.90 10.99 -3.74
N PHE A 97 4.63 11.23 -4.84
CA PHE A 97 6.03 10.80 -4.97
C PHE A 97 6.95 11.50 -3.99
N GLU A 98 6.74 12.80 -3.73
CA GLU A 98 7.48 13.51 -2.70
C GLU A 98 7.25 12.88 -1.31
N ILE A 99 5.99 12.61 -0.94
CA ILE A 99 5.66 11.95 0.34
C ILE A 99 6.29 10.56 0.42
N ILE A 100 6.24 9.76 -0.65
CA ILE A 100 6.84 8.42 -0.71
C ILE A 100 8.36 8.49 -0.49
N ASN A 101 9.04 9.41 -1.20
CA ASN A 101 10.48 9.62 -1.07
C ASN A 101 10.87 10.10 0.34
N LEU A 102 10.04 10.92 0.98
CA LEU A 102 10.27 11.33 2.36
C LEU A 102 10.04 10.19 3.35
N ALA A 103 9.04 9.34 3.11
CA ALA A 103 8.75 8.18 3.94
C ALA A 103 9.85 7.11 3.86
N ASP A 104 10.44 6.91 2.67
CA ASP A 104 11.56 5.99 2.44
C ASP A 104 12.81 6.42 3.23
N LYS A 105 13.14 7.71 3.22
CA LYS A 105 14.29 8.27 3.95
C LYS A 105 14.18 8.24 5.48
N LYS A 106 13.01 7.93 6.04
CA LYS A 106 12.77 7.89 7.50
C LYS A 106 13.14 6.55 8.14
N ILE A 107 13.56 5.58 7.33
CA ILE A 107 13.77 4.18 7.71
C ILE A 107 15.25 3.86 7.55
#